data_AF-A0AAW1IWM9-F1
#
_entry.id   AF-A0AAW1IWM9-F1
#
_cell.length_a   1.000
_cell.length_b   1.000
_cell.length_c   1.000
_cell.angle_alpha   90.00
_cell.angle_beta   90.00
_cell.angle_gamma   90.00
#
_symmetry.space_group_name_H-M   'P 1'
#
loop_
_entity.id
_entity.type
_entity.pdbx_description
1 polymer ?
#
loop_
_entity_poly.entity_id
_entity_poly.type
_entity_poly.pdbx_seq_one_letter_code
_entity_poly.pdbx_strand_id
1 'polypeptide(L)'
;MPRRPSNQRKIGYNSEDSIKNGVVLIRNGMSMRQASKTVGVPFATLKRYYWKTKNTPSLEGLRLQPNYSVNKMFTTEQEHILKDYINHCALLFYGLTSKECRQLAYQCVIINNLKMPPSWEKMKWQAKTG
;
A
#
# COMPACT_ATOMS: atom_id res chain seq x y z
N MET A 1 -22.76 -0.75 -17.38
CA MET A 1 -21.88 0.29 -16.79
C MET A 1 -21.07 -0.33 -15.64
N PRO A 2 -19.77 -0.05 -15.49
CA PRO A 2 -19.02 -0.48 -14.31
C PRO A 2 -19.54 0.25 -13.06
N ARG A 3 -19.92 -0.51 -12.02
CA ARG A 3 -20.42 0.06 -10.76
C ARG A 3 -19.29 0.82 -10.06
N ARG A 4 -19.52 2.11 -9.75
CA ARG A 4 -18.67 2.86 -8.82
C ARG A 4 -18.98 2.36 -7.40
N PRO A 5 -18.01 1.85 -6.62
CA PRO A 5 -18.25 1.48 -5.24
C PRO A 5 -18.64 2.74 -4.44
N SER A 6 -19.78 2.72 -3.76
CA SER A 6 -20.25 3.85 -2.96
C SER A 6 -19.42 4.08 -1.69
N ASN A 7 -18.77 3.02 -1.18
CA ASN A 7 -17.98 3.09 0.04
C ASN A 7 -16.50 3.31 -0.26
N GLN A 8 -15.93 4.32 0.39
CA GLN A 8 -14.48 4.47 0.48
C GLN A 8 -13.88 3.22 1.12
N ARG A 9 -12.88 2.62 0.46
CA ARG A 9 -12.15 1.48 1.02
C ARG A 9 -11.32 1.98 2.20
N LYS A 10 -11.69 1.59 3.42
CA LYS A 10 -10.83 1.75 4.60
C LYS A 10 -9.73 0.70 4.53
N ILE A 11 -8.48 1.14 4.37
CA ILE A 11 -7.33 0.26 4.50
C ILE A 11 -7.22 -0.10 5.98
N GLY A 12 -7.43 -1.38 6.31
CA GLY A 12 -7.29 -1.85 7.68
C GLY A 12 -5.82 -1.90 8.09
N TYR A 13 -5.48 -1.33 9.25
CA TYR A 13 -4.18 -1.49 9.87
C TYR A 13 -4.19 -2.79 10.68
N ASN A 14 -3.74 -3.89 10.05
CA ASN A 14 -3.58 -5.17 10.74
C ASN A 14 -2.09 -5.38 10.96
N SER A 15 -1.67 -5.52 12.22
CA SER A 15 -0.28 -5.85 12.53
C SER A 15 0.04 -7.26 12.04
N GLU A 16 1.32 -7.49 11.76
CA GLU A 16 1.81 -8.81 11.37
C GLU A 16 1.52 -9.86 12.47
N ASP A 17 1.67 -9.47 13.74
CA ASP A 17 1.42 -10.33 14.90
C ASP A 17 -0.05 -10.72 15.04
N SER A 18 -0.97 -9.79 14.83
CA SER A 18 -2.40 -10.09 14.82
C SER A 18 -2.77 -11.08 13.71
N ILE A 19 -2.13 -10.99 12.54
CA ILE A 19 -2.35 -11.95 11.46
C ILE A 19 -1.74 -13.32 11.82
N LYS A 20 -0.51 -13.36 12.37
CA LYS A 20 0.15 -14.58 12.85
C LYS A 20 -0.71 -15.31 13.88
N ASN A 21 -1.13 -14.61 14.93
CA ASN A 21 -1.96 -15.15 16.00
C ASN A 21 -3.29 -15.71 15.46
N GLY A 22 -3.94 -14.98 14.56
CA GLY A 22 -5.18 -15.44 13.93
C GLY A 22 -5.00 -16.72 13.11
N VAL A 23 -3.89 -16.86 12.38
CA VAL A 23 -3.57 -18.09 11.62
C VAL A 23 -3.26 -19.26 12.55
N VAL A 24 -2.54 -19.03 13.65
CA VAL A 24 -2.26 -20.05 14.68
C VAL A 24 -3.55 -20.58 15.29
N LEU A 25 -4.48 -19.69 15.68
CA LEU A 25 -5.78 -20.10 16.22
C LEU A 25 -6.56 -20.97 15.22
N ILE A 26 -6.54 -20.64 13.93
CA ILE A 26 -7.21 -21.43 12.89
C ILE A 26 -6.57 -22.80 12.74
N ARG A 27 -5.23 -22.88 12.76
CA ARG A 27 -4.50 -24.16 12.69
C ARG A 27 -4.76 -25.04 13.91
N ASN A 28 -5.00 -24.43 15.07
CA ASN A 28 -5.39 -25.12 16.30
C ASN A 28 -6.88 -25.53 16.35
N GLY A 29 -7.62 -25.39 15.24
CA GLY A 29 -9.00 -25.86 15.10
C GLY A 29 -10.08 -24.80 15.31
N MET A 30 -9.73 -23.54 15.60
CA MET A 30 -10.72 -22.47 15.74
C MET A 30 -11.33 -22.10 14.38
N SER A 31 -12.64 -21.81 14.34
CA SER A 31 -13.26 -21.34 13.10
C SER A 31 -12.68 -19.99 12.66
N MET A 32 -12.50 -19.80 11.35
CA MET A 32 -11.95 -18.55 10.79
C MET A 32 -12.74 -17.30 11.20
N ARG A 33 -14.07 -17.44 11.36
CA ARG A 33 -14.94 -16.34 11.80
C ARG A 33 -14.74 -15.99 13.27
N GLN A 34 -14.52 -17.00 14.12
CA GLN A 34 -14.22 -16.79 15.52
C GLN A 34 -12.83 -16.16 15.69
N ALA A 35 -11.80 -16.73 15.06
CA ALA A 35 -10.43 -16.18 15.10
C ALA A 35 -10.37 -14.71 14.63
N SER A 36 -11.16 -14.36 13.61
CA SER A 36 -11.32 -12.97 13.14
C SER A 36 -11.83 -12.02 14.23
N LYS A 37 -12.84 -12.45 15.00
CA LYS A 37 -13.35 -11.66 16.12
C LYS A 37 -12.34 -11.59 17.26
N THR A 38 -11.68 -12.70 17.59
CA THR A 38 -10.73 -12.79 18.70
C THR A 38 -9.53 -11.87 18.51
N VAL A 39 -9.00 -11.77 17.29
CA VAL A 39 -7.77 -11.02 17.00
C VAL A 39 -8.04 -9.66 16.34
N GLY A 40 -9.31 -9.34 16.07
CA GLY A 40 -9.71 -8.06 15.47
C GLY A 40 -9.29 -7.87 14.00
N VAL A 41 -8.83 -8.93 13.33
CA VAL A 41 -8.43 -8.89 11.91
C VAL A 41 -9.64 -9.24 11.04
N PRO A 42 -9.93 -8.49 9.96
CA PRO A 42 -11.03 -8.80 9.06
C PRO A 42 -10.96 -10.23 8.51
N PHE A 43 -12.11 -10.90 8.47
CA PHE A 43 -12.22 -12.29 7.99
C PHE A 43 -11.57 -12.51 6.63
N ALA A 44 -11.76 -11.59 5.68
CA ALA A 44 -11.16 -11.69 4.35
C ALA A 44 -9.63 -11.68 4.39
N THR A 45 -9.04 -10.86 5.28
CA THR A 45 -7.59 -10.78 5.49
C THR A 45 -7.07 -12.09 6.09
N LEU A 46 -7.67 -12.57 7.19
CA LEU A 46 -7.24 -13.84 7.80
C LEU A 46 -7.40 -15.02 6.86
N LYS A 47 -8.53 -15.11 6.15
CA LYS A 47 -8.76 -16.16 5.14
C LYS A 47 -7.65 -16.14 4.10
N ARG A 48 -7.32 -14.98 3.54
CA ARG A 48 -6.23 -14.83 2.55
C ARG A 48 -4.90 -15.34 3.10
N TYR A 49 -4.51 -14.92 4.31
CA TYR A 49 -3.23 -15.32 4.90
C TYR A 49 -3.18 -16.80 5.27
N TYR A 50 -4.26 -17.36 5.81
CA TYR A 50 -4.36 -18.80 6.08
C TYR A 50 -4.14 -19.63 4.81
N TRP A 51 -4.81 -19.29 3.70
CA TRP A 51 -4.62 -20.03 2.44
C TRP A 51 -3.19 -19.88 1.89
N LYS A 52 -2.58 -18.69 2.05
CA LYS A 52 -1.18 -18.45 1.67
C LYS A 52 -0.21 -19.34 2.48
N THR A 53 -0.53 -19.64 3.73
CA THR A 53 0.34 -20.40 4.64
C THR A 53 -0.16 -21.81 4.91
N LYS A 54 -1.15 -22.33 4.16
CA LYS A 54 -1.77 -23.63 4.48
C LYS A 54 -0.76 -24.78 4.43
N ASN A 55 0.16 -24.74 3.47
CA ASN A 55 1.14 -25.80 3.21
C ASN A 55 2.52 -25.50 3.85
N THR A 56 2.67 -24.39 4.57
CA THR A 56 3.95 -24.01 5.19
C THR A 56 3.97 -24.49 6.65
N PRO A 57 4.89 -25.38 7.05
CA PRO A 57 4.90 -25.94 8.41
C PRO A 57 5.06 -24.86 9.49
N SER A 58 6.07 -24.00 9.33
CA SER A 58 6.32 -22.87 10.23
C SER A 58 5.78 -21.55 9.67
N LEU A 59 5.40 -20.65 10.57
CA LEU A 59 5.10 -19.24 10.28
C LEU A 59 6.30 -18.33 10.57
N GLU A 60 7.36 -18.88 11.17
CA GLU A 60 8.58 -18.15 11.51
C GLU A 60 9.28 -17.68 10.22
N GLY A 61 9.70 -16.41 10.18
CA GLY A 61 10.32 -15.80 9.01
C GLY A 61 9.38 -15.50 7.83
N LEU A 62 8.09 -15.87 7.89
CA LEU A 62 7.12 -15.49 6.85
C LEU A 62 6.58 -14.08 7.09
N ARG A 63 6.68 -13.24 6.05
CA ARG A 63 6.04 -11.92 6.03
C ARG A 63 4.52 -12.05 5.95
N LEU A 64 3.82 -11.87 7.07
CA LEU A 64 2.35 -11.89 7.17
C LEU A 64 1.73 -10.49 7.12
N GLN A 65 2.34 -9.58 6.37
CA GLN A 65 1.86 -8.23 6.14
C GLN A 65 1.91 -7.89 4.64
N PRO A 66 1.17 -6.89 4.15
CA PRO A 66 1.26 -6.46 2.76
C PRO A 66 2.69 -6.03 2.41
N ASN A 67 3.12 -6.34 1.19
CA ASN A 67 4.39 -5.85 0.68
C ASN A 67 4.17 -4.54 -0.08
N TYR A 68 4.49 -3.42 0.56
CA TYR A 68 4.40 -2.10 -0.07
C TYR A 68 5.70 -1.69 -0.79
N SER A 69 6.82 -2.43 -0.61
CA SER A 69 8.10 -2.05 -1.21
C SER A 69 8.24 -2.46 -2.67
N VAL A 70 7.40 -3.37 -3.17
CA VAL A 70 7.49 -3.92 -4.54
C VAL A 70 7.37 -2.88 -5.65
N ASN A 71 6.71 -1.76 -5.38
CA ASN A 71 6.51 -0.67 -6.36
C ASN A 71 7.15 0.65 -5.91
N LYS A 72 8.12 0.60 -4.98
CA LYS A 72 8.89 1.79 -4.62
C LYS A 72 9.82 2.14 -5.78
N MET A 73 9.69 3.36 -6.28
CA MET A 73 10.50 3.89 -7.37
C MET A 73 11.66 4.75 -6.86
N PHE A 74 11.40 5.50 -5.79
CA PHE A 74 12.38 6.35 -5.15
C PHE A 74 13.12 5.59 -4.05
N THR A 75 14.40 5.89 -3.90
CA THR A 75 15.14 5.52 -2.69
C THR A 75 14.61 6.31 -1.50
N THR A 76 14.88 5.84 -0.28
CA THR A 76 14.48 6.54 0.95
C THR A 76 14.99 8.00 0.95
N GLU A 77 16.23 8.22 0.50
CA GLU A 77 16.83 9.55 0.38
C GLU A 77 16.09 10.43 -0.63
N GLN A 78 15.74 9.90 -1.80
CA GLN A 78 14.95 10.62 -2.80
C GLN A 78 13.54 10.95 -2.29
N GLU A 79 12.90 10.04 -1.56
CA GLU A 79 11.61 10.29 -0.91
C GLU A 79 11.71 11.44 0.10
N HIS A 80 12.81 11.51 0.86
CA HIS A 80 13.07 12.60 1.81
C HIS A 80 13.26 13.95 1.11
N ILE A 81 14.11 14.01 0.08
CA ILE A 81 14.34 15.25 -0.68
C ILE A 81 13.04 15.76 -1.29
N LEU A 82 12.25 14.87 -1.89
CA LEU A 82 10.96 15.23 -2.49
C LEU A 82 9.97 15.73 -1.43
N LYS A 83 9.90 15.08 -0.27
CA LYS A 83 9.07 15.48 0.87
C LYS A 83 9.44 16.89 1.33
N ASP A 84 10.73 17.15 1.54
CA ASP A 84 11.20 18.42 2.06
C ASP A 84 10.95 19.56 1.07
N TYR A 85 11.11 19.30 -0.23
CA TYR A 85 10.75 20.25 -1.28
C TYR A 85 9.24 20.55 -1.29
N ILE A 86 8.38 19.53 -1.21
CA ILE A 86 6.91 19.73 -1.17
C ILE A 86 6.51 20.52 0.09
N ASN A 87 7.11 20.22 1.24
CA ASN A 87 6.87 20.96 2.47
C ASN A 87 7.34 22.42 2.35
N HIS A 88 8.49 22.65 1.72
CA HIS A 88 8.98 24.00 1.46
C HIS A 88 8.02 24.76 0.54
N CYS A 89 7.55 24.15 -0.54
CA CYS A 89 6.53 24.75 -1.40
C CYS A 89 5.24 25.03 -0.64
N ALA A 90 4.82 24.18 0.30
CA ALA A 90 3.62 24.41 1.11
C ALA A 90 3.73 25.65 2.02
N LEU A 91 4.95 26.04 2.40
CA LEU A 91 5.21 27.28 3.14
C LEU A 91 5.28 28.52 2.22
N LEU A 92 5.34 28.32 0.90
CA LEU A 92 5.37 29.38 -0.12
C LEU A 92 3.98 29.52 -0.77
N PHE A 93 3.51 30.77 -0.94
CA PHE A 93 2.24 31.09 -1.64
C PHE A 93 1.08 30.13 -1.29
N TYR A 94 0.54 29.41 -2.28
CA TYR A 94 -0.59 28.49 -2.15
C TYR A 94 -0.19 27.00 -2.06
N GLY A 95 1.11 26.71 -1.99
CA GLY A 95 1.62 25.36 -2.07
C GLY A 95 1.46 24.70 -3.44
N LEU A 96 1.68 23.39 -3.46
CA LEU A 96 1.44 22.54 -4.63
C LEU A 96 0.15 21.75 -4.44
N THR A 97 -0.69 21.73 -5.47
CA THR A 97 -1.84 20.83 -5.53
C THR A 97 -1.38 19.38 -5.66
N SER A 98 -2.25 18.42 -5.32
CA SER A 98 -1.94 16.99 -5.49
C SER A 98 -1.65 16.58 -6.95
N LYS A 99 -2.02 17.43 -7.92
CA LYS A 99 -1.68 17.24 -9.34
C LYS A 99 -0.24 17.66 -9.61
N GLU A 100 0.15 18.83 -9.16
CA GLU A 100 1.50 19.37 -9.31
C GLU A 100 2.52 18.52 -8.56
N CYS A 101 2.21 18.03 -7.35
CA CYS A 101 3.08 17.10 -6.62
C CYS A 101 3.36 15.81 -7.42
N ARG A 102 2.35 15.29 -8.15
CA ARG A 102 2.52 14.08 -8.98
C ARG A 102 3.31 14.37 -10.25
N GLN A 103 3.13 15.55 -10.85
CA GLN A 103 3.92 16.00 -12.00
C GLN A 103 5.39 16.18 -11.61
N LEU A 104 5.64 16.82 -10.48
CA LEU A 104 6.98 16.97 -9.90
C LEU A 104 7.65 15.61 -9.70
N ALA A 105 6.97 14.68 -9.00
CA ALA A 105 7.50 13.34 -8.78
C ALA A 105 7.84 12.62 -10.10
N TYR A 106 7.00 12.75 -11.12
CA TYR A 106 7.32 12.18 -12.41
C TYR A 106 8.52 12.82 -13.09
N GLN A 107 8.62 14.14 -13.09
CA GLN A 107 9.78 14.82 -13.65
C GLN A 107 11.05 14.33 -12.96
N CYS A 108 11.04 14.16 -11.63
CA CYS A 108 12.15 13.56 -10.90
C CYS A 108 12.46 12.14 -11.38
N VAL A 109 11.46 11.32 -11.70
CA VAL A 109 11.67 9.96 -12.26
C VAL A 109 12.33 10.02 -13.63
N ILE A 110 11.89 10.89 -14.54
CA ILE A 110 12.51 11.02 -15.87
C ILE A 110 13.94 11.53 -15.75
N ILE A 111 14.14 12.65 -15.04
CA ILE A 111 15.43 13.33 -14.96
C ILE A 111 16.50 12.40 -14.36
N ASN A 112 16.11 11.61 -13.36
CA ASN A 112 16.99 10.64 -12.72
C ASN A 112 17.00 9.26 -13.41
N ASN A 113 16.34 9.11 -14.56
CA ASN A 113 16.23 7.86 -15.33
C ASN A 113 15.82 6.63 -14.49
N LEU A 114 14.86 6.81 -13.58
CA LEU A 114 14.40 5.74 -12.68
C LEU A 114 13.44 4.77 -13.40
N LYS A 115 13.49 3.49 -13.01
CA LYS A 115 12.63 2.45 -13.61
C LYS A 115 11.16 2.65 -13.26
N MET A 116 10.35 2.97 -14.26
CA MET A 116 8.93 3.28 -14.09
C MET A 116 8.00 2.17 -14.58
N PRO A 117 6.85 1.93 -13.90
CA PRO A 117 5.79 1.07 -14.42
C PRO A 117 5.20 1.65 -15.73
N PRO A 118 4.90 0.82 -16.75
CA PRO A 118 4.29 1.29 -18.01
C PRO A 118 2.94 2.00 -17.84
N SER A 119 2.24 1.76 -16.73
CA SER A 119 0.97 2.42 -16.41
C SER A 119 1.13 3.92 -16.16
N TRP A 120 2.29 4.37 -15.65
CA TRP A 120 2.59 5.79 -15.44
C TRP A 120 2.84 6.51 -16.77
N GLU A 121 3.46 5.84 -17.74
CA GLU A 121 3.72 6.40 -19.06
C GLU A 121 2.41 6.66 -19.85
N LYS A 122 1.43 5.75 -19.73
CA LYS A 122 0.08 5.94 -20.29
C LYS A 122 -0.68 7.07 -19.61
N MET A 123 -0.34 7.38 -18.36
CA MET A 123 -0.89 8.47 -17.57
C MET A 123 0.06 9.66 -17.54
N LYS A 124 0.57 10.14 -18.70
CA LYS A 124 1.30 11.42 -18.80
C LYS A 124 0.52 12.50 -18.02
N TRP A 125 0.86 12.72 -16.74
CA TRP A 125 0.02 13.18 -15.60
C TRP A 125 -1.01 14.24 -16.00
N GLN A 126 -2.15 13.79 -16.51
CA GLN A 126 -3.00 14.54 -17.44
C GLN A 126 -3.23 15.99 -17.02
N ALA A 127 -2.56 16.90 -17.72
CA ALA A 127 -3.17 18.14 -18.17
C ALA A 127 -4.34 17.77 -19.09
N LYS A 128 -5.58 17.93 -18.62
CA LYS A 128 -6.64 18.40 -19.51
C LYS A 128 -6.66 19.91 -19.35
N THR A 129 -6.14 20.60 -20.35
CA THR A 129 -6.56 21.95 -20.75
C THR A 129 -8.06 21.95 -21.00
N GLY A 130 -8.77 22.96 -20.49
CA GLY A 130 -10.13 23.33 -20.90
C GLY A 130 -11.22 22.38 -20.44
#